data_AF-A0AAV1KZ23-F1
#
_entry.id   AF-A0AAV1KZ23-F1
#
_cell.length_a   1.000
_cell.length_b   1.000
_cell.length_c   1.000
_cell.angle_alpha   90.00
_cell.angle_beta   90.00
_cell.angle_gamma   90.00
#
_symmetry.space_group_name_H-M   'P 1'
#
loop_
_entity.id
_entity.type
_entity.pdbx_description
1 polymer ?
#
loop_
_entity_poly.entity_id
_entity_poly.type
_entity_poly.pdbx_seq_one_letter_code
_entity_poly.pdbx_strand_id
1 'polypeptide(L)'
;MKPTKLKRHLETKHPQLKNKDESYFKRLATKLKSQQVDFQKHPTVNQKALQASFEVSFLIDKTKKPHNIGEMLILPAAENGFDHARRKVCQFTENNSTIK
;
A
#
# COMPACT_ATOMS: atom_id res chain seq x y z
N MET A 1 -25.78 14.98 -10.39
CA MET A 1 -26.19 15.83 -9.24
C MET A 1 -27.31 16.75 -9.68
N LYS A 2 -28.32 17.03 -8.85
CA LYS A 2 -29.39 17.99 -9.22
C LYS A 2 -28.80 19.41 -9.37
N PRO A 3 -29.26 20.27 -10.31
CA PRO A 3 -28.66 21.59 -10.57
C PRO A 3 -28.59 22.50 -9.34
N THR A 4 -29.64 22.49 -8.51
CA THR A 4 -29.70 23.25 -7.25
C THR A 4 -28.64 22.81 -6.25
N LYS A 5 -28.38 21.50 -6.16
CA LYS A 5 -27.31 20.95 -5.32
C LYS A 5 -25.93 21.30 -5.86
N LEU A 6 -25.76 21.33 -7.19
CA LEU A 6 -24.50 21.73 -7.85
C LEU A 6 -24.17 23.19 -7.58
N LYS A 7 -25.12 24.10 -7.78
CA LYS A 7 -24.93 25.52 -7.50
C LYS A 7 -24.49 25.74 -6.04
N ARG A 8 -25.24 25.18 -5.08
CA ARG A 8 -24.91 25.28 -3.65
C ARG A 8 -23.54 24.68 -3.32
N HIS A 9 -23.19 23.55 -3.91
CA HIS A 9 -21.90 22.89 -3.68
C HIS A 9 -20.74 23.76 -4.18
N LEU A 10 -20.84 24.32 -5.39
CA LEU A 10 -19.84 25.24 -5.90
C LEU A 10 -19.75 26.49 -5.03
N GLU A 11 -20.86 27.06 -4.58
CA GLU A 11 -20.87 28.24 -3.72
C GLU A 11 -20.24 28.00 -2.34
N THR A 12 -20.47 26.83 -1.74
CA THR A 12 -20.08 26.56 -0.34
C THR A 12 -18.75 25.83 -0.20
N LYS A 13 -18.39 24.97 -1.15
CA LYS A 13 -17.19 24.12 -1.08
C LYS A 13 -16.11 24.53 -2.06
N HIS A 14 -16.50 25.11 -3.20
CA HIS A 14 -15.56 25.50 -4.25
C HIS A 14 -15.87 26.90 -4.79
N PRO A 15 -15.88 27.94 -3.93
CA PRO A 15 -16.28 29.29 -4.32
C PRO A 15 -15.47 29.84 -5.51
N GLN A 16 -14.22 29.39 -5.66
CA GLN A 16 -13.35 29.73 -6.79
C GLN A 16 -13.82 29.16 -8.15
N LEU A 17 -14.68 28.14 -8.13
CA LEU A 17 -15.21 27.47 -9.32
C LEU A 17 -16.63 27.92 -9.68
N LYS A 18 -17.32 28.66 -8.81
CA LYS A 18 -18.72 29.09 -8.99
C LYS A 18 -18.98 29.80 -10.32
N ASN A 19 -18.08 30.70 -10.70
CA ASN A 19 -18.25 31.58 -11.87
C ASN A 19 -17.48 31.10 -13.10
N LYS A 20 -16.99 29.85 -13.09
CA LYS A 20 -16.30 29.27 -14.24
C LYS A 20 -17.32 28.77 -15.26
N ASP A 21 -16.99 28.92 -16.53
CA ASP A 21 -17.84 28.51 -17.64
C ASP A 21 -17.67 27.02 -17.95
N GLU A 22 -18.54 26.48 -18.82
CA GLU A 22 -18.54 25.07 -19.17
C GLU A 22 -17.22 24.60 -19.83
N SER A 23 -16.54 25.47 -20.59
CA SER A 23 -15.29 25.11 -21.28
C SER A 23 -14.18 24.81 -20.27
N TYR A 24 -14.15 25.52 -19.13
CA TYR A 24 -13.23 25.24 -18.04
C TYR A 24 -13.41 23.81 -17.52
N PHE A 25 -14.65 23.38 -17.27
CA PHE A 25 -14.94 22.04 -16.76
C PHE A 25 -14.66 20.95 -17.80
N LYS A 26 -14.91 21.20 -19.09
CA LYS A 26 -14.51 20.30 -20.17
C LYS A 26 -12.99 20.09 -20.20
N ARG A 27 -12.21 21.18 -20.14
CA ARG A 27 -10.74 21.10 -20.09
C ARG A 27 -10.25 20.39 -18.82
N LEU A 28 -10.84 20.69 -17.67
CA LEU A 28 -10.52 20.03 -16.40
C LEU A 28 -10.78 18.52 -16.48
N ALA A 29 -11.92 18.11 -17.05
CA ALA A 29 -12.25 16.71 -17.24
C ALA A 29 -11.23 15.99 -18.13
N THR A 30 -10.80 16.61 -19.24
CA THR A 30 -9.76 16.04 -20.10
C THR A 30 -8.43 15.91 -19.36
N LYS A 31 -8.02 16.94 -18.59
CA LYS A 31 -6.80 16.89 -17.77
C LYS A 31 -6.86 15.78 -16.72
N LEU A 32 -7.99 15.59 -16.06
CA LEU A 32 -8.16 14.52 -15.06
C LEU A 32 -8.08 13.14 -15.71
N LYS A 33 -8.65 12.95 -16.91
CA LYS A 33 -8.54 11.70 -17.67
C LYS A 33 -7.10 11.39 -18.05
N SER A 34 -6.33 12.37 -18.51
CA SER A 34 -4.91 12.15 -18.84
C SER A 34 -4.11 11.79 -17.58
N GLN A 35 -4.35 12.49 -16.47
CA GLN A 35 -3.71 12.19 -15.19
C GLN A 35 -4.04 10.78 -14.70
N GLN A 36 -5.30 10.32 -14.85
CA GLN A 36 -5.69 8.96 -14.48
C GLN A 36 -4.88 7.91 -15.25
N VAL A 37 -4.67 8.13 -16.55
CA VAL A 37 -3.85 7.25 -17.39
C VAL A 37 -2.41 7.22 -16.88
N ASP A 38 -1.85 8.36 -16.47
CA ASP A 38 -0.49 8.42 -15.92
C ASP A 38 -0.39 7.69 -14.57
N PHE A 39 -1.39 7.80 -13.70
CA PHE A 39 -1.45 7.01 -12.46
C PHE A 39 -1.48 5.49 -12.73
N GLN A 40 -2.14 5.04 -13.80
CA GLN A 40 -2.16 3.62 -14.17
C GLN A 40 -0.82 3.11 -14.73
N LYS A 41 0.02 4.00 -15.29
CA LYS A 41 1.36 3.64 -15.78
C LYS A 41 2.36 3.42 -14.65
N HIS A 42 2.11 3.98 -13.47
CA HIS A 42 2.92 3.67 -12.30
C HIS A 42 2.60 2.24 -11.84
N PRO A 43 3.59 1.35 -11.75
CA PRO A 43 3.33 0.00 -11.29
C PRO A 43 2.86 0.06 -9.83
N THR A 44 1.66 -0.45 -9.58
CA THR A 44 1.22 -0.85 -8.25
C THR A 44 2.30 -1.74 -7.63
N VAL A 45 2.60 -1.53 -6.35
CA VAL A 45 3.66 -2.19 -5.54
C VAL A 45 4.13 -3.52 -6.14
N ASN A 46 5.44 -3.62 -6.40
CA ASN A 46 6.05 -4.82 -6.96
C ASN A 46 5.52 -6.08 -6.25
N GLN A 47 4.91 -6.99 -7.01
CA GLN A 47 4.27 -8.20 -6.48
C GLN A 47 5.23 -9.01 -5.59
N LYS A 48 6.53 -9.02 -5.90
CA LYS A 48 7.56 -9.68 -5.07
C LYS A 48 7.73 -8.99 -3.72
N ALA A 49 7.71 -7.65 -3.69
CA ALA A 49 7.80 -6.88 -2.45
C ALA A 49 6.54 -7.05 -1.60
N LEU A 50 5.36 -7.12 -2.23
CA LEU A 50 4.10 -7.40 -1.55
C LEU A 50 4.10 -8.80 -0.93
N GLN A 51 4.50 -9.81 -1.69
CA GLN A 51 4.61 -11.18 -1.20
C GLN A 51 5.60 -11.28 -0.03
N ALA A 52 6.78 -10.67 -0.14
CA ALA A 52 7.77 -10.67 0.93
C ALA A 52 7.23 -10.01 2.21
N SER A 53 6.53 -8.87 2.09
CA SER A 53 5.94 -8.16 3.23
C SER A 53 4.86 -8.98 3.93
N PHE A 54 4.05 -9.70 3.16
CA PHE A 54 3.05 -10.63 3.69
C PHE A 54 3.69 -11.82 4.41
N GLU A 55 4.71 -12.44 3.81
CA GLU A 55 5.43 -13.55 4.42
C GLU A 55 6.09 -13.15 5.75
N VAL A 56 6.74 -11.98 5.82
CA VAL A 56 7.32 -11.46 7.06
C VAL A 56 6.25 -11.25 8.13
N SER A 57 5.12 -10.65 7.77
CA SER A 57 4.01 -10.41 8.70
C SER A 57 3.42 -11.72 9.23
N PHE A 58 3.26 -12.72 8.37
CA PHE A 58 2.77 -14.05 8.75
C PHE A 58 3.71 -14.77 9.71
N LEU A 59 5.03 -14.67 9.49
CA LEU A 59 6.02 -15.27 10.39
C LEU A 59 6.04 -14.58 11.75
N ILE A 60 5.89 -13.25 11.79
CA ILE A 60 5.76 -12.49 13.05
C ILE A 60 4.52 -12.92 13.83
N ASP A 61 3.37 -13.08 13.17
CA ASP A 61 2.11 -13.50 13.81
C ASP A 61 2.21 -14.92 14.39
N LYS A 62 2.75 -15.88 13.62
CA LYS A 62 2.93 -17.27 14.09
C LYS A 62 3.79 -17.38 15.34
N THR A 63 4.78 -16.51 15.48
CA THR A 63 5.81 -16.61 16.51
C THR A 63 5.50 -15.77 17.74
N LYS A 64 4.51 -14.87 17.66
CA LYS A 64 4.05 -13.98 18.75
C LYS A 64 5.16 -13.17 19.44
N LYS A 65 6.32 -13.02 18.78
CA LYS A 65 7.51 -12.31 19.27
C LYS A 65 8.01 -11.31 18.20
N PRO A 66 7.32 -10.18 18.03
CA PRO A 66 7.55 -9.27 16.91
C PRO A 66 8.95 -8.64 16.90
N HIS A 67 9.50 -8.32 18.06
CA HIS A 67 10.76 -7.57 18.18
C HIS A 67 11.99 -8.40 17.80
N ASN A 68 12.04 -9.66 18.25
CA ASN A 68 13.21 -10.53 18.04
C ASN A 68 13.28 -11.06 16.60
N ILE A 69 12.12 -11.20 15.94
CA ILE A 69 12.01 -11.82 14.62
C ILE A 69 12.11 -10.83 13.48
N GLY A 70 11.72 -9.56 13.71
CA GLY A 70 12.09 -8.48 12.79
C GLY A 70 13.60 -8.47 12.56
N GLU A 71 14.40 -8.44 13.63
CA GLU A 71 15.87 -8.45 13.52
C GLU A 71 16.41 -9.77 12.97
N MET A 72 15.91 -10.93 13.44
CA MET A 72 16.34 -12.24 12.94
C MET A 72 15.93 -12.54 11.50
N LEU A 73 14.93 -11.87 10.92
CA LEU A 73 14.56 -12.00 9.50
C LEU A 73 15.29 -10.98 8.63
N ILE A 74 15.41 -9.73 9.10
CA ILE A 74 16.02 -8.64 8.33
C ILE A 74 17.52 -8.90 8.11
N LEU A 75 18.25 -9.31 9.14
CA LEU A 75 19.71 -9.52 9.05
C LEU A 75 20.08 -10.61 8.02
N PRO A 76 19.56 -11.85 8.09
CA PRO A 76 19.89 -12.89 7.13
C PRO A 76 19.23 -12.72 5.76
N ALA A 77 18.10 -12.02 5.66
CA ALA A 77 17.52 -11.68 4.35
C ALA A 77 18.40 -10.68 3.58
N ALA A 78 19.07 -9.77 4.30
CA ALA A 78 20.02 -8.82 3.71
C ALA A 78 21.33 -9.48 3.26
N GLU A 79 21.86 -10.44 4.01
CA GLU A 79 23.14 -11.09 3.69
C GLU A 79 23.02 -12.25 2.71
N ASN A 80 22.01 -13.11 2.86
CA ASN A 80 21.95 -14.42 2.18
C ASN A 80 20.59 -14.74 1.54
N GLY A 81 19.69 -13.75 1.47
CA GLY A 81 18.36 -13.86 0.88
C GLY A 81 17.30 -14.49 1.78
N PHE A 82 16.03 -14.24 1.45
CA PHE A 82 14.87 -14.62 2.26
C PHE A 82 14.74 -16.14 2.48
N ASP A 83 15.17 -16.97 1.53
CA ASP A 83 15.08 -18.43 1.64
C ASP A 83 15.98 -19.01 2.75
N HIS A 84 17.13 -18.37 2.99
CA HIS A 84 18.00 -18.74 4.09
C HIS A 84 17.42 -18.29 5.45
N ALA A 85 16.88 -17.06 5.49
CA ALA A 85 16.21 -16.53 6.68
C ALA A 85 15.02 -17.41 7.12
N ARG A 86 14.22 -17.88 6.16
CA ARG A 86 13.08 -18.80 6.40
C ARG A 86 13.50 -20.11 7.07
N ARG A 87 14.59 -20.74 6.62
CA ARG A 87 15.09 -22.00 7.21
C ARG A 87 15.49 -21.84 8.67
N LYS A 88 16.13 -20.73 9.03
CA LYS A 88 16.50 -20.43 10.43
C LYS A 88 15.27 -20.21 11.32
N VAL A 89 14.21 -19.57 10.80
CA VAL A 89 12.98 -19.39 11.57
C VAL A 89 12.26 -20.71 11.83
N CYS A 90 12.16 -21.61 10.85
CA CYS A 90 11.56 -22.94 11.05
C CYS A 90 12.28 -23.73 12.16
N GLN A 91 13.62 -23.75 12.13
CA GLN A 91 14.43 -24.41 13.16
C GLN A 91 14.17 -23.82 14.56
N PHE A 92 14.00 -22.50 14.67
CA PHE A 92 13.67 -21.85 15.95
C PHE A 92 12.25 -22.20 16.44
N THR A 93 11.26 -22.28 15.56
CA THR A 93 9.88 -22.65 15.93
C THR A 93 9.74 -24.11 16.35
N GLU A 94 10.49 -25.01 15.73
CA GLU A 94 10.52 -26.43 16.06
C GLU A 94 11.17 -26.66 17.42
N ASN A 95 12.29 -25.98 17.70
CA ASN A 95 12.99 -26.09 18.97
C ASN A 95 12.20 -25.51 20.17
N ASN A 96 11.32 -24.52 19.93
CA ASN A 96 10.49 -23.92 20.99
C ASN A 96 9.12 -24.62 21.16
N SER A 97 8.83 -25.67 20.39
CA SER A 97 7.61 -26.48 20.53
C SER A 97 7.80 -27.69 21.47
N THR A 98 9.02 -27.92 21.97
CA THR A 98 9.38 -29.04 22.87
C THR A 98 9.42 -28.65 24.35
N ILE A 99 8.84 -27.51 24.73
CA ILE A 99 8.58 -27.20 26.15
C ILE A 99 7.06 -27.14 26.36
N LYS A 100 6.50 -28.31 26.68
CA LYS A 100 5.24 -28.47 27.40
C LYS A 100 5.49 -29.38 28.59
#